data_AF-A0A7W3VQ36-F1
#
_entry.id   AF-A0A7W3VQ36-F1
#
_cell.length_a   1.000
_cell.length_b   1.000
_cell.length_c   1.000
_cell.angle_alpha   90.00
_cell.angle_beta   90.00
_cell.angle_gamma   90.00
#
_symmetry.space_group_name_H-M   'P 1'
#
loop_
_entity.id
_entity.type
_entity.pdbx_description
1 polymer ?
#
loop_
_entity_poly.entity_id
_entity_poly.type
_entity_poly.pdbx_seq_one_letter_code
_entity_poly.pdbx_strand_id
1 'polypeptide(L)'
;MKTNSWRDLMHQVKEQGVVVEEQLTARIEEEHSIKYVFLKIVAIVGSLLAMGFFFGFLFLTIGDGLGFAAFALFGTLLYALSFLGNKKSEPALRDGVFVATYCSAFACFLAAFFDLQTSDSVNCLVVLLLSAVGLVAFKSKIIQFLSVLGGYYGLIYLLKFNHLGYMALALFWVVLVGVFLLFTKELQLKIKGTFFAQKHTALTNALFCILFFEVMLDNLALIQPSSWINHTRYVEFNLIGNRFYLAFVGVILLGLTYFTIKQIGRNIPFKQPNLLSGGCALFILSLAFFMHGFGMSLAISIFLLVWAYHFRFQKGVVVAIVMLLSSLVCYYYYLQVSLLVKSLILMGCGLLFMSVFVIYNRLNREK
;
A
#
# COMPACT_ATOMS: atom_id res chain seq x y z
N MET A 1 19.23 23.48 -5.85
CA MET A 1 20.42 23.91 -5.08
C MET A 1 20.78 22.80 -4.11
N LYS A 2 22.03 22.34 -4.09
CA LYS A 2 22.48 21.27 -3.19
C LYS A 2 22.35 21.75 -1.75
N THR A 3 21.65 20.99 -0.91
CA THR A 3 21.41 21.24 0.53
C THR A 3 22.67 21.61 1.33
N ASN A 4 23.85 21.22 0.85
CA ASN A 4 25.11 21.60 1.48
C ASN A 4 25.41 23.11 1.36
N SER A 5 25.11 23.76 0.22
CA SER A 5 25.46 25.19 0.06
C SER A 5 24.57 26.12 0.91
N TRP A 6 23.35 25.70 1.21
CA TRP A 6 22.44 26.47 2.06
C TRP A 6 22.83 26.37 3.54
N ARG A 7 23.24 25.18 3.99
CA ARG A 7 23.80 25.00 5.33
C ARG A 7 25.10 25.76 5.52
N ASP A 8 25.98 25.76 4.51
CA ASP A 8 27.23 26.51 4.54
C ASP A 8 26.98 28.03 4.58
N LEU A 9 26.02 28.53 3.80
CA LEU A 9 25.57 29.93 3.86
C LEU A 9 24.95 30.29 5.22
N MET A 10 24.15 29.39 5.81
CA MET A 10 23.56 29.62 7.13
C MET A 10 24.61 29.58 8.24
N HIS A 11 25.64 28.74 8.12
CA HIS A 11 26.78 28.72 9.02
C HIS A 11 27.58 30.03 8.92
N GLN A 12 27.85 30.51 7.69
CA GLN A 12 28.53 31.78 7.45
C GLN A 12 27.75 32.98 8.01
N VAL A 13 26.42 32.99 7.89
CA VAL A 13 25.56 34.05 8.43
C VAL A 13 25.49 33.99 9.96
N LYS A 14 25.50 32.78 10.54
CA LYS A 14 25.56 32.57 12.00
C LYS A 14 26.93 32.97 12.57
N GLU A 15 28.01 32.73 11.83
CA GLU A 15 29.38 33.19 12.15
C GLU A 15 29.53 34.72 12.05
N GLN A 16 28.71 35.39 11.24
CA GLN A 16 28.63 36.86 11.15
C GLN A 16 27.77 37.50 12.27
N GLY A 17 27.32 36.73 13.26
CA GLY A 17 26.61 37.24 14.44
C GLY A 17 25.13 37.54 14.22
N VAL A 18 24.55 37.12 13.10
CA VAL A 18 23.11 37.26 12.84
C VAL A 18 22.37 36.11 13.52
N VAL A 19 21.42 36.45 14.39
CA VAL A 19 20.54 35.46 15.03
C VAL A 19 19.58 34.90 13.98
N VAL A 20 19.94 33.76 13.39
CA VAL A 20 19.05 33.02 12.51
C VAL A 20 17.97 32.37 13.36
N GLU A 21 16.73 32.85 13.27
CA GLU A 21 15.58 32.16 13.85
C GLU A 21 15.43 30.78 13.19
N GLU A 22 15.83 29.73 13.92
CA GLU A 22 15.69 28.33 13.48
C GLU A 22 14.24 27.97 13.12
N GLN A 23 13.26 28.66 13.70
CA GLN A 23 11.84 28.50 13.37
C GLN A 23 11.48 29.06 11.99
N LEU A 24 12.08 30.18 11.57
CA LEU A 24 11.79 30.80 10.27
C LEU A 24 12.42 30.00 9.12
N THR A 25 13.64 29.50 9.33
CA THR A 25 14.34 28.64 8.35
C THR A 25 13.66 27.29 8.18
N ALA A 26 13.20 26.67 9.27
CA ALA A 26 12.37 25.46 9.20
C ALA A 26 11.06 25.72 8.43
N ARG A 27 10.40 26.87 8.64
CA ARG A 27 9.20 27.27 7.89
C ARG A 27 9.45 27.42 6.40
N ILE A 28 10.55 28.06 6.01
CA ILE A 28 10.91 28.28 4.61
C ILE A 28 11.26 26.95 3.92
N GLU A 29 11.99 26.05 4.59
CA GLU A 29 12.27 24.71 4.07
C GLU A 29 10.98 23.89 3.91
N GLU A 30 10.07 23.96 4.89
CA GLU A 30 8.77 23.29 4.84
C GLU A 30 7.90 23.83 3.70
N GLU A 31 7.80 25.15 3.55
CA GLU A 31 7.03 25.79 2.47
C GLU A 31 7.60 25.47 1.08
N HIS A 32 8.93 25.46 0.92
CA HIS A 32 9.57 25.02 -0.32
C HIS A 32 9.33 23.54 -0.61
N SER A 33 9.35 22.69 0.41
CA SER A 33 9.08 21.26 0.26
C SER A 33 7.63 21.00 -0.18
N ILE A 34 6.66 21.74 0.40
CA ILE A 34 5.25 21.65 0.05
C ILE A 34 5.02 22.12 -1.39
N LYS A 35 5.57 23.29 -1.76
CA LYS A 35 5.49 23.82 -3.14
C LYS A 35 6.09 22.83 -4.14
N TYR A 36 7.22 22.20 -3.81
CA TYR A 36 7.86 21.22 -4.67
C TYR A 36 7.02 19.94 -4.83
N VAL A 37 6.43 19.41 -3.74
CA VAL A 37 5.54 18.25 -3.78
C VAL A 37 4.29 18.56 -4.60
N PHE A 38 3.68 19.73 -4.38
CA PHE A 38 2.50 20.17 -5.13
C PHE A 38 2.81 20.28 -6.63
N LEU A 39 3.89 20.96 -7.00
CA LEU A 39 4.32 21.10 -8.40
C LEU A 39 4.59 19.72 -9.03
N LYS A 40 5.13 18.78 -8.27
CA LYS A 40 5.35 17.41 -8.72
C LYS A 40 4.05 16.66 -8.97
N ILE A 41 3.07 16.76 -8.07
CA ILE A 41 1.75 16.13 -8.24
C ILE A 41 1.05 16.74 -9.45
N VAL A 42 1.01 18.07 -9.57
CA VAL A 42 0.39 18.76 -10.72
C VAL A 42 1.08 18.38 -12.02
N ALA A 43 2.41 18.28 -12.05
CA ALA A 43 3.15 17.85 -13.23
C ALA A 43 2.82 16.40 -13.63
N ILE A 44 2.71 15.47 -12.65
CA ILE A 44 2.34 14.08 -12.91
C ILE A 44 0.90 13.99 -13.44
N VAL A 45 -0.05 14.66 -12.77
CA VAL A 45 -1.46 14.63 -13.18
C VAL A 45 -1.64 15.29 -14.54
N GLY A 46 -1.04 16.46 -14.76
CA GLY A 46 -1.09 17.18 -16.03
C GLY A 46 -0.46 16.39 -17.18
N SER A 47 0.69 15.74 -16.95
CA SER A 47 1.31 14.89 -17.97
C SER A 47 0.52 13.61 -18.25
N LEU A 48 -0.10 13.00 -17.24
CA LEU A 48 -1.03 11.87 -17.44
C LEU A 48 -2.26 12.28 -18.24
N LEU A 49 -2.86 13.44 -17.93
CA LEU A 49 -3.99 13.98 -18.70
C LEU A 49 -3.59 14.28 -20.14
N ALA A 50 -2.46 14.97 -20.36
CA ALA A 50 -1.97 15.27 -21.69
C ALA A 50 -1.72 14.00 -22.51
N MET A 51 -1.10 12.98 -21.91
CA MET A 51 -0.93 11.68 -22.56
C MET A 51 -2.27 11.00 -22.83
N GLY A 52 -3.21 11.04 -21.88
CA GLY A 52 -4.55 10.48 -22.06
C GLY A 52 -5.30 11.13 -23.23
N PHE A 53 -5.29 12.45 -23.33
CA PHE A 53 -5.87 13.18 -24.46
C PHE A 53 -5.17 12.85 -25.78
N PHE A 54 -3.84 12.74 -25.76
CA PHE A 54 -3.08 12.35 -26.94
C PHE A 54 -3.46 10.94 -27.44
N PHE A 55 -3.58 9.95 -26.54
CA PHE A 55 -4.06 8.62 -26.91
C PHE A 55 -5.52 8.61 -27.35
N GLY A 56 -6.39 9.36 -26.67
CA GLY A 56 -7.79 9.51 -27.08
C GLY A 56 -7.90 10.10 -28.48
N PHE A 57 -7.11 11.12 -28.79
CA PHE A 57 -7.04 11.72 -30.13
C PHE A 57 -6.51 10.73 -31.18
N LEU A 58 -5.41 10.02 -30.90
CA LEU A 58 -4.87 9.01 -31.82
C LEU A 58 -5.87 7.89 -32.11
N PHE A 59 -6.59 7.44 -31.09
CA PHE A 59 -7.63 6.42 -31.25
C PHE A 59 -8.81 6.93 -32.08
N LEU A 60 -9.24 8.19 -31.90
CA LEU A 60 -10.33 8.77 -32.69
C LEU A 60 -9.94 9.06 -34.15
N THR A 61 -8.67 9.38 -34.41
CA THR A 61 -8.22 9.82 -35.75
C THR A 61 -7.63 8.71 -36.60
N ILE A 62 -6.99 7.72 -35.97
CA ILE A 62 -6.24 6.65 -36.67
C ILE A 62 -6.72 5.25 -36.19
N GLY A 63 -7.75 5.18 -35.34
CA GLY A 63 -8.13 4.00 -34.54
C GLY A 63 -8.09 2.64 -35.25
N ASP A 64 -8.58 2.56 -36.48
CA ASP A 64 -8.64 1.30 -37.24
C ASP A 64 -7.35 1.00 -38.03
N GLY A 65 -6.46 1.99 -38.20
CA GLY A 65 -5.20 1.86 -38.95
C GLY A 65 -3.97 1.57 -38.08
N LEU A 66 -4.07 1.74 -36.77
CA LEU A 66 -2.99 1.46 -35.83
C LEU A 66 -3.00 -0.02 -35.43
N GLY A 67 -2.39 -0.88 -36.25
CA GLY A 67 -2.22 -2.29 -35.89
C GLY A 67 -1.20 -2.50 -34.76
N PHE A 68 -1.18 -3.72 -34.22
CA PHE A 68 -0.25 -4.21 -33.18
C PHE A 68 1.16 -3.60 -33.22
N ALA A 69 1.79 -3.61 -34.40
CA ALA A 69 3.16 -3.15 -34.58
C ALA A 69 3.35 -1.68 -34.18
N ALA A 70 2.37 -0.82 -34.46
CA ALA A 70 2.43 0.60 -34.11
C ALA A 70 2.36 0.79 -32.59
N PHE A 71 1.42 0.12 -31.92
CA PHE A 71 1.29 0.21 -30.46
C PHE A 71 2.49 -0.40 -29.73
N ALA A 72 3.02 -1.53 -30.20
CA ALA A 72 4.21 -2.16 -29.62
C ALA A 72 5.47 -1.30 -29.78
N LEU A 73 5.70 -0.71 -30.97
CA LEU A 73 6.81 0.20 -31.22
C LEU A 73 6.70 1.47 -30.38
N PHE A 74 5.51 2.07 -30.33
CA PHE A 74 5.28 3.29 -29.54
C PHE A 74 5.45 3.01 -28.04
N GLY A 75 4.93 1.88 -27.54
CA GLY A 75 5.14 1.43 -26.16
C GLY A 75 6.62 1.23 -25.84
N THR A 76 7.37 0.60 -26.73
CA THR A 76 8.82 0.40 -26.57
C THR A 76 9.58 1.74 -26.53
N LEU A 77 9.23 2.67 -27.42
CA LEU A 77 9.83 4.00 -27.48
C LEU A 77 9.53 4.80 -26.21
N LEU A 78 8.30 4.80 -25.73
CA LEU A 78 7.92 5.48 -24.48
C LEU A 78 8.60 4.87 -23.26
N TYR A 79 8.71 3.54 -23.20
CA TYR A 79 9.41 2.85 -22.12
C TYR A 79 10.91 3.21 -22.11
N ALA A 80 11.55 3.22 -23.29
CA ALA A 80 12.95 3.61 -23.45
C ALA A 80 13.19 5.08 -23.07
N LEU A 81 12.29 5.99 -23.48
CA LEU A 81 12.35 7.40 -23.07
C LEU A 81 12.24 7.57 -21.56
N SER A 82 11.32 6.83 -20.92
CA SER A 82 11.21 6.83 -19.46
C SER A 82 12.49 6.34 -18.79
N PHE A 83 13.11 5.28 -19.33
CA PHE A 83 14.35 4.72 -18.80
C PHE A 83 15.54 5.69 -18.92
N LEU A 84 15.75 6.29 -20.09
CA LEU A 84 16.83 7.26 -20.34
C LEU A 84 16.65 8.51 -19.47
N GLY A 85 15.41 8.96 -19.34
CA GLY A 85 15.01 10.11 -18.55
C GLY A 85 15.32 10.01 -17.06
N ASN A 86 15.34 8.79 -16.55
CA ASN A 86 15.50 8.50 -15.13
C ASN A 86 16.96 8.39 -14.66
N LYS A 87 17.95 8.52 -15.57
CA LYS A 87 19.38 8.47 -15.21
C LYS A 87 19.92 9.80 -14.66
N LYS A 88 19.33 10.94 -15.02
CA LYS A 88 19.77 12.27 -14.55
C LYS A 88 18.92 12.66 -13.32
N SER A 89 19.42 13.40 -12.33
CA SER A 89 18.57 13.85 -11.22
C SER A 89 17.95 15.22 -11.51
N GLU A 90 16.61 15.33 -11.35
CA GLU A 90 15.80 16.56 -11.19
C GLU A 90 15.68 17.48 -12.43
N PRO A 91 14.54 18.12 -12.74
CA PRO A 91 13.47 18.73 -11.91
C PRO A 91 12.08 18.02 -11.89
N ALA A 92 11.19 18.45 -10.99
CA ALA A 92 9.83 17.88 -10.77
C ALA A 92 8.96 17.74 -12.03
N LEU A 93 9.02 18.70 -12.96
CA LEU A 93 8.34 18.64 -14.26
C LEU A 93 8.79 17.43 -15.09
N ARG A 94 10.09 17.15 -15.07
CA ARG A 94 10.71 16.06 -15.83
C ARG A 94 10.37 14.69 -15.24
N ASP A 95 10.31 14.61 -13.91
CA ASP A 95 9.80 13.43 -13.20
C ASP A 95 8.33 13.13 -13.59
N GLY A 96 7.50 14.18 -13.71
CA GLY A 96 6.11 14.05 -14.16
C GLY A 96 6.01 13.42 -15.56
N VAL A 97 6.72 14.01 -16.53
CA VAL A 97 6.73 13.52 -17.92
C VAL A 97 7.19 12.06 -17.98
N PHE A 98 8.26 11.67 -17.26
CA PHE A 98 8.75 10.28 -17.33
C PHE A 98 7.86 9.27 -16.61
N VAL A 99 7.15 9.67 -15.58
CA VAL A 99 6.11 8.84 -14.96
C VAL A 99 4.93 8.67 -15.92
N ALA A 100 4.50 9.73 -16.59
CA ALA A 100 3.45 9.64 -17.59
C ALA A 100 3.85 8.76 -18.77
N THR A 101 5.05 8.93 -19.35
CA THR A 101 5.53 8.07 -20.43
C THR A 101 5.67 6.61 -19.99
N TYR A 102 6.03 6.35 -18.73
CA TYR A 102 6.04 5.00 -18.16
C TYR A 102 4.63 4.39 -18.12
N CYS A 103 3.65 5.08 -17.55
CA CYS A 103 2.26 4.61 -17.48
C CYS A 103 1.67 4.41 -18.89
N SER A 104 1.94 5.35 -19.80
CA SER A 104 1.52 5.28 -21.19
C SER A 104 2.13 4.08 -21.92
N ALA A 105 3.40 3.75 -21.65
CA ALA A 105 4.01 2.56 -22.23
C ALA A 105 3.26 1.28 -21.83
N PHE A 106 2.84 1.14 -20.57
CA PHE A 106 2.00 0.02 -20.13
C PHE A 106 0.68 -0.05 -20.90
N ALA A 107 0.00 1.09 -21.07
CA ALA A 107 -1.24 1.15 -21.83
C ALA A 107 -1.03 0.75 -23.31
N CYS A 108 0.05 1.21 -23.95
CA CYS A 108 0.38 0.83 -25.32
C CYS A 108 0.67 -0.65 -25.48
N PHE A 109 1.45 -1.24 -24.57
CA PHE A 109 1.70 -2.68 -24.61
C PHE A 109 0.40 -3.47 -24.45
N LEU A 110 -0.44 -3.12 -23.47
CA LEU A 110 -1.75 -3.76 -23.31
C LEU A 110 -2.62 -3.63 -24.56
N ALA A 111 -2.72 -2.44 -25.15
CA ALA A 111 -3.47 -2.23 -26.39
C ALA A 111 -2.92 -3.08 -27.55
N ALA A 112 -1.60 -3.17 -27.70
CA ALA A 112 -0.97 -4.00 -28.72
C ALA A 112 -1.36 -5.48 -28.58
N PHE A 113 -1.28 -6.02 -27.36
CA PHE A 113 -1.61 -7.43 -27.13
C PHE A 113 -3.12 -7.73 -27.17
N PHE A 114 -3.98 -6.73 -26.90
CA PHE A 114 -5.41 -6.82 -27.17
C PHE A 114 -5.71 -6.90 -28.67
N ASP A 115 -5.02 -6.09 -29.50
CA ASP A 115 -5.18 -6.12 -30.96
C ASP A 115 -4.74 -7.46 -31.57
N LEU A 116 -3.72 -8.10 -31.00
CA LEU A 116 -3.31 -9.48 -31.35
C LEU A 116 -4.29 -10.58 -30.88
N GLN A 117 -5.40 -10.22 -30.22
CA GLN A 117 -6.36 -11.17 -29.63
C GLN A 117 -5.68 -12.21 -28.73
N THR A 118 -4.60 -11.83 -28.05
CA THR A 118 -3.91 -12.75 -27.14
C THR A 118 -4.73 -12.99 -25.89
N SER A 119 -4.53 -14.16 -25.26
CA SER A 119 -5.22 -14.50 -24.02
C SER A 119 -4.88 -13.50 -22.90
N ASP A 120 -5.83 -13.21 -22.02
CA ASP A 120 -5.65 -12.28 -20.89
C ASP A 120 -4.48 -12.65 -19.95
N SER A 121 -4.13 -13.93 -19.88
CA SER A 121 -2.97 -14.40 -19.12
C SER A 121 -1.64 -13.86 -19.68
N VAL A 122 -1.52 -13.75 -21.01
CA VAL A 122 -0.33 -13.16 -21.66
C VAL A 122 -0.25 -11.67 -21.35
N ASN A 123 -1.38 -10.95 -21.40
CA ASN A 123 -1.43 -9.54 -21.00
C ASN A 123 -0.93 -9.33 -19.56
N CYS A 124 -1.36 -10.18 -18.63
CA CYS A 124 -0.91 -10.12 -17.25
C CYS A 124 0.59 -10.42 -17.11
N LEU A 125 1.13 -11.38 -17.87
CA LEU A 125 2.56 -11.70 -17.87
C LEU A 125 3.40 -10.54 -18.41
N VAL A 126 2.92 -9.84 -19.43
CA VAL A 126 3.58 -8.63 -19.97
C VAL A 126 3.63 -7.53 -18.91
N VAL A 127 2.52 -7.28 -18.21
CA VAL A 127 2.47 -6.31 -17.09
C VAL A 127 3.43 -6.70 -15.97
N LEU A 128 3.52 -7.99 -15.63
CA LEU A 128 4.46 -8.50 -14.63
C LEU A 128 5.91 -8.29 -15.06
N LEU A 129 6.24 -8.58 -16.31
CA LEU A 129 7.58 -8.41 -16.86
C LEU A 129 7.99 -6.94 -16.88
N LEU A 130 7.12 -6.05 -17.39
CA LEU A 130 7.38 -4.61 -17.42
C LEU A 130 7.50 -4.03 -16.01
N SER A 131 6.70 -4.53 -15.05
CA SER A 131 6.78 -4.16 -13.64
C SER A 131 8.06 -4.65 -12.98
N ALA A 132 8.52 -5.87 -13.30
CA ALA A 132 9.79 -6.39 -12.78
C ALA A 132 10.98 -5.58 -13.28
N VAL A 133 11.02 -5.29 -14.60
CA VAL A 133 12.04 -4.42 -15.20
C VAL A 133 11.95 -3.00 -14.62
N GLY A 134 10.73 -2.47 -14.46
CA GLY A 134 10.44 -1.18 -13.85
C GLY A 134 11.01 -1.07 -12.45
N LEU A 135 10.74 -2.07 -11.61
CA LEU A 135 11.24 -2.12 -10.25
C LEU A 135 12.77 -2.19 -10.22
N VAL A 136 13.40 -3.03 -11.04
CA VAL A 136 14.86 -3.26 -11.03
C VAL A 136 15.64 -2.09 -11.61
N ALA A 137 15.26 -1.64 -12.80
CA ALA A 137 16.05 -0.77 -13.67
C ALA A 137 15.89 0.73 -13.33
N PHE A 138 14.74 1.14 -12.79
CA PHE A 138 14.45 2.55 -12.55
C PHE A 138 14.96 3.00 -11.17
N LYS A 139 15.54 4.21 -11.09
CA LYS A 139 15.95 4.89 -9.85
C LYS A 139 14.85 5.74 -9.22
N SER A 140 13.95 6.32 -10.01
CA SER A 140 12.78 7.06 -9.51
C SER A 140 11.92 6.22 -8.56
N LYS A 141 11.72 6.74 -7.35
CA LYS A 141 10.87 6.12 -6.32
C LYS A 141 9.41 6.00 -6.75
N ILE A 142 8.91 6.91 -7.61
CA ILE A 142 7.52 6.89 -8.09
C ILE A 142 7.34 5.74 -9.09
N ILE A 143 8.28 5.58 -10.03
CA ILE A 143 8.20 4.48 -11.00
C ILE A 143 8.37 3.13 -10.30
N GLN A 144 9.28 3.03 -9.33
CA GLN A 144 9.40 1.83 -8.47
C GLN A 144 8.10 1.55 -7.71
N PHE A 145 7.46 2.58 -7.14
CA PHE A 145 6.17 2.45 -6.46
C PHE A 145 5.08 1.92 -7.40
N LEU A 146 4.94 2.52 -8.59
CA LEU A 146 3.98 2.07 -9.61
C LEU A 146 4.29 0.66 -10.11
N SER A 147 5.57 0.29 -10.21
CA SER A 147 5.99 -1.06 -10.59
C SER A 147 5.58 -2.11 -9.57
N VAL A 148 5.65 -1.79 -8.26
CA VAL A 148 5.17 -2.70 -7.21
C VAL A 148 3.64 -2.84 -7.28
N LEU A 149 2.91 -1.75 -7.51
CA LEU A 149 1.45 -1.79 -7.70
C LEU A 149 1.07 -2.64 -8.93
N GLY A 150 1.66 -2.34 -10.09
CA GLY A 150 1.39 -3.06 -11.34
C GLY A 150 1.78 -4.53 -11.25
N GLY A 151 2.89 -4.84 -10.59
CA GLY A 151 3.32 -6.21 -10.35
C GLY A 151 2.35 -6.98 -9.46
N TYR A 152 1.87 -6.36 -8.38
CA TYR A 152 0.90 -6.98 -7.48
C TYR A 152 -0.44 -7.26 -8.18
N TYR A 153 -1.04 -6.25 -8.82
CA TYR A 153 -2.32 -6.43 -9.49
C TYR A 153 -2.20 -7.35 -10.72
N GLY A 154 -1.12 -7.25 -11.49
CA GLY A 154 -0.84 -8.19 -12.58
C GLY A 154 -0.77 -9.64 -12.09
N LEU A 155 -0.17 -9.88 -10.92
CA LEU A 155 -0.12 -11.22 -10.31
C LEU A 155 -1.51 -11.67 -9.83
N ILE A 156 -2.29 -10.80 -9.19
CA ILE A 156 -3.66 -11.12 -8.77
C ILE A 156 -4.52 -11.51 -9.96
N TYR A 157 -4.50 -10.70 -11.02
CA TYR A 157 -5.31 -10.98 -12.22
C TYR A 157 -4.86 -12.28 -12.89
N LEU A 158 -3.54 -12.52 -13.01
CA LEU A 158 -3.03 -13.79 -13.53
C LEU A 158 -3.52 -14.99 -12.71
N LEU A 159 -3.44 -14.92 -11.38
CA LEU A 159 -3.93 -15.99 -10.50
C LEU A 159 -5.43 -16.20 -10.66
N LYS A 160 -6.20 -15.13 -10.84
CA LYS A 160 -7.64 -15.19 -11.06
C LYS A 160 -8.01 -15.84 -12.39
N PHE A 161 -7.33 -15.49 -13.49
CA PHE A 161 -7.56 -16.10 -14.80
C PHE A 161 -7.22 -17.59 -14.84
N ASN A 162 -6.28 -18.04 -13.98
CA ASN A 162 -5.93 -19.46 -13.84
C ASN A 162 -6.75 -20.18 -12.75
N HIS A 163 -7.86 -19.61 -12.28
CA HIS A 163 -8.73 -20.18 -11.23
C HIS A 163 -8.05 -20.42 -9.88
N LEU A 164 -6.91 -19.78 -9.60
CA LEU A 164 -6.14 -19.90 -8.36
C LEU A 164 -6.56 -18.85 -7.30
N GLY A 165 -7.86 -18.75 -7.02
CA GLY A 165 -8.42 -17.72 -6.12
C GLY A 165 -7.82 -17.74 -4.70
N TYR A 166 -7.59 -18.93 -4.13
CA TYR A 166 -6.95 -19.07 -2.81
C TYR A 166 -5.49 -18.58 -2.80
N MET A 167 -4.77 -18.68 -3.92
CA MET A 167 -3.41 -18.12 -4.01
C MET A 167 -3.43 -16.60 -4.07
N ALA A 168 -4.42 -15.99 -4.71
CA ALA A 168 -4.59 -14.54 -4.69
C ALA A 168 -4.85 -14.02 -3.26
N LEU A 169 -5.63 -14.76 -2.47
CA LEU A 169 -5.81 -14.46 -1.04
C LEU A 169 -4.53 -14.67 -0.24
N ALA A 170 -3.78 -15.74 -0.49
CA ALA A 170 -2.49 -15.96 0.17
C ALA A 170 -1.50 -14.82 -0.13
N LEU A 171 -1.53 -14.26 -1.34
CA LEU A 171 -0.68 -13.13 -1.72
C LEU A 171 -0.94 -11.88 -0.86
N PHE A 172 -2.20 -11.59 -0.51
CA PHE A 172 -2.53 -10.51 0.41
C PHE A 172 -1.82 -10.67 1.77
N TRP A 173 -1.82 -11.89 2.32
CA TRP A 173 -1.14 -12.21 3.58
C TRP A 173 0.38 -12.11 3.46
N VAL A 174 0.93 -12.52 2.32
CA VAL A 174 2.35 -12.33 2.01
C VAL A 174 2.69 -10.84 1.98
N VAL A 175 1.84 -9.98 1.41
CA VAL A 175 2.03 -8.53 1.44
C VAL A 175 1.99 -7.99 2.86
N LEU A 176 1.02 -8.40 3.68
CA LEU A 176 0.92 -7.98 5.08
C LEU A 176 2.19 -8.35 5.88
N VAL A 177 2.68 -9.58 5.74
CA VAL A 177 3.93 -10.04 6.33
C VAL A 177 5.14 -9.33 5.72
N GLY A 178 5.11 -9.00 4.44
CA GLY A 178 6.15 -8.24 3.76
C GLY A 178 6.31 -6.83 4.33
N VAL A 179 5.21 -6.10 4.50
CA VAL A 179 5.20 -4.83 5.24
C VAL A 179 5.75 -5.05 6.64
N PHE A 180 5.44 -6.21 7.26
CA PHE A 180 5.87 -6.53 8.62
C PHE A 180 7.38 -6.56 8.77
N LEU A 181 8.01 -7.28 7.86
CA LEU A 181 9.45 -7.40 7.80
C LEU A 181 10.12 -6.07 7.44
N LEU A 182 9.50 -5.23 6.60
CA LEU A 182 10.08 -3.95 6.17
C LEU A 182 10.17 -2.91 7.30
N PHE A 183 9.19 -2.84 8.19
CA PHE A 183 9.27 -1.95 9.37
C PHE A 183 10.17 -2.54 10.46
N THR A 184 10.01 -3.83 10.78
CA THR A 184 10.81 -4.46 11.85
C THR A 184 12.32 -4.45 11.56
N LYS A 185 12.71 -4.59 10.29
CA LYS A 185 14.12 -4.58 9.86
C LYS A 185 14.56 -3.25 9.24
N GLU A 186 13.79 -2.16 9.39
CA GLU A 186 14.09 -0.87 8.74
C GLU A 186 15.52 -0.39 8.99
N LEU A 187 15.98 -0.42 10.26
CA LEU A 187 17.35 -0.06 10.64
C LEU A 187 18.39 -0.95 9.96
N GLN A 188 18.20 -2.28 9.98
CA GLN A 188 19.14 -3.23 9.37
C GLN A 188 19.19 -3.08 7.85
N LEU A 189 18.05 -2.83 7.22
CA LEU A 189 17.94 -2.64 5.78
C LEU A 189 18.61 -1.35 5.34
N LYS A 190 18.44 -0.25 6.08
CA LYS A 190 19.08 1.04 5.77
C LYS A 190 20.60 1.03 5.92
N ILE A 191 21.13 0.29 6.91
CA ILE A 191 22.57 0.25 7.19
C ILE A 191 23.33 -0.57 6.14
N LYS A 192 22.76 -1.68 5.64
CA LYS A 192 23.51 -2.63 4.78
C LYS A 192 23.72 -2.17 3.33
N GLY A 193 23.26 -0.98 2.93
CA GLY A 193 23.47 -0.44 1.57
C GLY A 193 22.92 -1.32 0.42
N THR A 194 22.08 -2.30 0.75
CA THR A 194 21.60 -3.32 -0.20
C THR A 194 20.59 -2.75 -1.20
N PHE A 195 20.29 -3.52 -2.26
CA PHE A 195 19.20 -3.26 -3.20
C PHE A 195 17.89 -2.85 -2.51
N PHE A 196 17.53 -3.53 -1.41
CA PHE A 196 16.33 -3.24 -0.64
C PHE A 196 16.39 -1.90 0.11
N ALA A 197 17.58 -1.45 0.53
CA ALA A 197 17.76 -0.17 1.19
C ALA A 197 17.36 1.01 0.29
N GLN A 198 17.78 0.95 -0.97
CA GLN A 198 17.53 2.01 -1.96
C GLN A 198 16.04 2.10 -2.33
N LYS A 199 15.33 0.96 -2.27
CA LYS A 199 13.92 0.82 -2.68
C LYS A 199 12.94 0.79 -1.52
N HIS A 200 13.44 0.79 -0.29
CA HIS A 200 12.65 0.63 0.94
C HIS A 200 11.45 1.57 1.00
N THR A 201 11.67 2.86 0.72
CA THR A 201 10.58 3.85 0.76
C THR A 201 9.50 3.59 -0.29
N ALA A 202 9.89 3.22 -1.51
CA ALA A 202 8.95 2.94 -2.59
C ALA A 202 8.15 1.66 -2.31
N LEU A 203 8.84 0.60 -1.89
CA LEU A 203 8.24 -0.68 -1.49
C LEU A 203 7.26 -0.52 -0.33
N THR A 204 7.67 0.16 0.75
CA THR A 204 6.84 0.33 1.95
C THR A 204 5.56 1.11 1.62
N ASN A 205 5.68 2.23 0.89
CA ASN A 205 4.52 3.01 0.48
C ASN A 205 3.59 2.23 -0.46
N ALA A 206 4.15 1.49 -1.43
CA ALA A 206 3.36 0.70 -2.38
C ALA A 206 2.59 -0.42 -1.70
N LEU A 207 3.25 -1.19 -0.83
CA LEU A 207 2.60 -2.28 -0.11
C LEU A 207 1.55 -1.77 0.87
N PHE A 208 1.77 -0.63 1.54
CA PHE A 208 0.74 -0.01 2.39
C PHE A 208 -0.47 0.46 1.56
N CYS A 209 -0.23 0.99 0.37
CA CYS A 209 -1.28 1.38 -0.57
C CYS A 209 -2.06 0.17 -1.11
N ILE A 210 -1.37 -0.95 -1.36
CA ILE A 210 -2.00 -2.22 -1.75
C ILE A 210 -2.92 -2.71 -0.64
N LEU A 211 -2.43 -2.76 0.61
CA LEU A 211 -3.25 -3.15 1.76
C LEU A 211 -4.46 -2.23 1.92
N PHE A 212 -4.27 -0.92 1.74
CA PHE A 212 -5.36 0.04 1.74
C PHE A 212 -6.44 -0.32 0.70
N PHE A 213 -6.05 -0.45 -0.57
CA PHE A 213 -7.00 -0.71 -1.65
C PHE A 213 -7.67 -2.07 -1.53
N GLU A 214 -6.96 -3.12 -1.13
CA GLU A 214 -7.55 -4.45 -0.94
C GLU A 214 -8.60 -4.46 0.18
N VAL A 215 -8.32 -3.83 1.31
CA VAL A 215 -9.30 -3.71 2.40
C VAL A 215 -10.49 -2.84 1.99
N MET A 216 -10.27 -1.77 1.22
CA MET A 216 -11.37 -0.95 0.68
C MET A 216 -12.25 -1.75 -0.29
N LEU A 217 -11.64 -2.51 -1.20
CA LEU A 217 -12.36 -3.38 -2.14
C LEU A 217 -13.16 -4.44 -1.39
N ASP A 218 -12.59 -5.02 -0.34
CA ASP A 218 -13.31 -5.96 0.54
C ASP A 218 -14.51 -5.31 1.21
N ASN A 219 -14.31 -4.15 1.81
CA ASN A 219 -15.39 -3.41 2.48
C ASN A 219 -16.53 -3.05 1.52
N LEU A 220 -16.21 -2.63 0.29
CA LEU A 220 -17.20 -2.30 -0.74
C LEU A 220 -17.93 -3.55 -1.24
N ALA A 221 -17.22 -4.65 -1.47
CA ALA A 221 -17.80 -5.92 -1.93
C ALA A 221 -18.79 -6.50 -0.91
N LEU A 222 -18.61 -6.18 0.37
CA LEU A 222 -19.51 -6.60 1.44
C LEU A 222 -20.81 -5.78 1.51
N ILE A 223 -20.84 -4.53 1.03
CA ILE A 223 -22.06 -3.69 1.08
C ILE A 223 -23.16 -4.24 0.13
N GLN A 224 -22.79 -4.85 -1.00
CA GLN A 224 -23.74 -5.41 -1.96
C GLN A 224 -24.00 -6.91 -1.69
N PRO A 225 -25.24 -7.33 -1.37
CA PRO A 225 -25.56 -8.74 -1.14
C PRO A 225 -25.39 -9.63 -2.38
N SER A 226 -25.56 -9.07 -3.58
CA SER A 226 -25.48 -9.79 -4.85
C SER A 226 -24.05 -10.16 -5.28
N SER A 227 -23.03 -9.49 -4.72
CA SER A 227 -21.62 -9.74 -5.03
C SER A 227 -20.98 -10.85 -4.20
N TRP A 228 -21.63 -11.34 -3.14
CA TRP A 228 -21.09 -12.43 -2.33
C TRP A 228 -21.12 -13.78 -3.08
N ILE A 229 -22.14 -13.99 -3.92
CA ILE A 229 -22.39 -15.27 -4.58
C ILE A 229 -21.84 -15.30 -6.01
N ASN A 230 -21.85 -14.18 -6.75
CA ASN A 230 -21.65 -14.28 -8.20
C ASN A 230 -20.33 -13.78 -8.77
N HIS A 231 -19.57 -12.85 -8.19
CA HIS A 231 -18.30 -12.46 -8.81
C HIS A 231 -17.32 -11.85 -7.80
N THR A 232 -16.20 -12.54 -7.56
CA THR A 232 -14.84 -12.05 -7.89
C THR A 232 -13.71 -12.73 -7.09
N ARG A 233 -13.96 -13.30 -5.90
CA ARG A 233 -12.90 -13.91 -5.06
C ARG A 233 -12.95 -15.43 -4.92
N TYR A 234 -14.11 -16.05 -5.09
CA TYR A 234 -14.25 -17.52 -5.09
C TYR A 234 -14.73 -17.94 -6.48
N VAL A 235 -13.82 -18.43 -7.32
CA VAL A 235 -14.25 -19.11 -8.55
C VAL A 235 -14.89 -20.45 -8.19
N GLU A 236 -14.46 -21.08 -7.08
CA GLU A 236 -15.07 -22.28 -6.54
C GLU A 236 -14.99 -22.24 -5.00
N PHE A 237 -16.14 -22.21 -4.34
CA PHE A 237 -16.20 -22.34 -2.88
C PHE A 237 -15.92 -23.80 -2.50
N ASN A 238 -14.71 -24.09 -2.02
CA ASN A 238 -14.38 -25.38 -1.44
C ASN A 238 -14.38 -25.29 0.08
N LEU A 239 -15.28 -26.04 0.73
CA LEU A 239 -15.46 -26.00 2.19
C LEU A 239 -14.18 -26.41 2.95
N ILE A 240 -13.42 -27.36 2.41
CA ILE A 240 -12.13 -27.81 2.96
C ILE A 240 -11.07 -26.72 2.74
N GLY A 241 -10.99 -26.17 1.54
CA GLY A 241 -10.07 -25.07 1.21
C GLY A 241 -10.28 -23.83 2.08
N ASN A 242 -11.55 -23.50 2.36
CA ASN A 242 -11.89 -22.39 3.25
C ASN A 242 -11.45 -22.63 4.71
N ARG A 243 -11.60 -23.84 5.24
CA ARG A 243 -11.12 -24.17 6.59
C ARG A 243 -9.60 -24.07 6.72
N PHE A 244 -8.86 -24.59 5.72
CA PHE A 244 -7.40 -24.44 5.68
C PHE A 244 -6.97 -22.98 5.57
N TYR A 245 -7.67 -22.19 4.74
CA TYR A 245 -7.43 -20.76 4.63
C TYR A 245 -7.65 -20.04 5.97
N LEU A 246 -8.78 -20.29 6.66
CA LEU A 246 -9.05 -19.69 7.96
C LEU A 246 -8.01 -20.08 9.03
N ALA A 247 -7.54 -21.33 9.02
CA ALA A 247 -6.46 -21.77 9.92
C ALA A 247 -5.14 -21.02 9.63
N PHE A 248 -4.77 -20.92 8.34
CA PHE A 248 -3.59 -20.17 7.90
C PHE A 248 -3.65 -18.70 8.31
N VAL A 249 -4.79 -18.05 8.08
CA VAL A 249 -5.07 -16.67 8.51
C VAL A 249 -4.92 -16.51 10.01
N GLY A 250 -5.51 -17.41 10.81
CA GLY A 250 -5.42 -17.39 12.26
C GLY A 250 -3.98 -17.48 12.75
N VAL A 251 -3.17 -18.38 12.18
CA VAL A 251 -1.75 -18.53 12.52
C VAL A 251 -0.96 -17.25 12.21
N ILE A 252 -1.19 -16.63 11.05
CA ILE A 252 -0.50 -15.38 10.68
C ILE A 252 -0.87 -14.25 11.63
N LEU A 253 -2.17 -14.04 11.90
CA LEU A 253 -2.63 -12.98 12.79
C LEU A 253 -2.08 -13.16 14.21
N LEU A 254 -2.07 -14.39 14.73
CA LEU A 254 -1.47 -14.70 16.03
C LEU A 254 0.04 -14.39 16.04
N GLY A 255 0.77 -14.84 15.02
CA GLY A 255 2.21 -14.60 14.89
C GLY A 255 2.56 -13.11 14.82
N LEU A 256 1.85 -12.36 13.97
CA LEU A 256 2.04 -10.92 13.82
C LEU A 256 1.72 -10.18 15.12
N THR A 257 0.61 -10.50 15.76
CA THR A 257 0.20 -9.82 17.01
C THR A 257 1.17 -10.10 18.15
N TYR A 258 1.56 -11.36 18.31
CA TYR A 258 2.55 -11.76 19.31
C TYR A 258 3.87 -10.99 19.12
N PHE A 259 4.36 -10.91 17.88
CA PHE A 259 5.63 -10.24 17.61
C PHE A 259 5.55 -8.72 17.79
N THR A 260 4.47 -8.07 17.35
CA THR A 260 4.24 -6.64 17.56
C THR A 260 4.28 -6.29 19.04
N ILE A 261 3.63 -7.09 19.89
CA ILE A 261 3.57 -6.81 21.33
C ILE A 261 4.91 -7.08 22.00
N LYS A 262 5.62 -8.15 21.59
CA LYS A 262 6.99 -8.40 22.04
C LYS A 262 7.91 -7.21 21.70
N GLN A 263 7.73 -6.59 20.54
CA GLN A 263 8.52 -5.44 20.12
C GLN A 263 8.17 -4.17 20.91
N ILE A 264 6.88 -3.90 21.12
CA ILE A 264 6.43 -2.81 22.00
C ILE A 264 6.96 -3.01 23.42
N GLY A 265 6.93 -4.25 23.93
CA GLY A 265 7.40 -4.61 25.27
C GLY A 265 8.91 -4.64 25.48
N ARG A 266 9.71 -4.48 24.41
CA ARG A 266 11.14 -4.17 24.57
C ARG A 266 11.36 -2.70 24.92
N ASN A 267 10.49 -1.82 24.44
CA ASN A 267 10.60 -0.38 24.65
C ASN A 267 9.85 0.09 25.91
N ILE A 268 8.92 -0.73 26.42
CA ILE A 268 8.15 -0.48 27.64
C ILE A 268 8.36 -1.68 28.56
N PRO A 269 8.96 -1.52 29.76
CA PRO A 269 9.22 -2.64 30.66
C PRO A 269 7.88 -3.18 31.21
N PHE A 270 7.39 -4.27 30.61
CA PHE A 270 6.24 -5.02 31.13
C PHE A 270 6.71 -6.09 32.11
N LYS A 271 6.03 -6.21 33.25
CA LYS A 271 6.26 -7.25 34.26
C LYS A 271 5.89 -8.66 33.74
N GLN A 272 4.92 -8.73 32.82
CA GLN A 272 4.43 -9.98 32.19
C GLN A 272 4.07 -9.78 30.70
N PRO A 273 5.07 -9.61 29.81
CA PRO A 273 4.83 -9.30 28.39
C PRO A 273 4.08 -10.42 27.66
N ASN A 274 4.27 -11.67 28.07
CA ASN A 274 3.64 -12.83 27.42
C ASN A 274 2.12 -12.87 27.63
N LEU A 275 1.62 -12.50 28.81
CA LEU A 275 0.20 -12.57 29.15
C LEU A 275 -0.60 -11.44 28.47
N LEU A 276 -0.03 -10.23 28.42
CA LEU A 276 -0.58 -9.10 27.66
C LEU A 276 -0.54 -9.38 26.15
N SER A 277 0.54 -10.01 25.66
CA SER A 277 0.66 -10.39 24.25
C SER A 277 -0.37 -11.43 23.83
N GLY A 278 -0.59 -12.44 24.68
CA GLY A 278 -1.62 -13.45 24.48
C GLY A 278 -3.02 -12.85 24.50
N GLY A 279 -3.31 -11.94 25.44
CA GLY A 279 -4.61 -11.27 25.56
C GLY A 279 -4.97 -10.42 24.34
N CYS A 280 -4.03 -9.59 23.87
CA CYS A 280 -4.25 -8.77 22.67
C CYS A 280 -4.26 -9.59 21.37
N ALA A 281 -3.49 -10.68 21.28
CA ALA A 281 -3.55 -11.61 20.14
C ALA A 281 -4.89 -12.35 20.09
N LEU A 282 -5.38 -12.82 21.24
CA LEU A 282 -6.72 -13.38 21.37
C LEU A 282 -7.80 -12.35 21.07
N PHE A 283 -7.59 -11.08 21.39
CA PHE A 283 -8.51 -9.99 21.08
C PHE A 283 -8.59 -9.69 19.57
N ILE A 284 -7.44 -9.56 18.89
CA ILE A 284 -7.42 -9.33 17.43
C ILE A 284 -7.99 -10.55 16.71
N LEU A 285 -7.70 -11.77 17.18
CA LEU A 285 -8.24 -13.00 16.62
C LEU A 285 -9.74 -13.16 16.92
N SER A 286 -10.22 -12.75 18.10
CA SER A 286 -11.64 -12.74 18.41
C SER A 286 -12.38 -11.72 17.55
N LEU A 287 -11.85 -10.51 17.36
CA LEU A 287 -12.42 -9.53 16.42
C LEU A 287 -12.52 -10.09 14.99
N ALA A 288 -11.45 -10.71 14.51
CA ALA A 288 -11.39 -11.33 13.19
C ALA A 288 -12.45 -12.44 13.02
N PHE A 289 -12.69 -13.25 14.05
CA PHE A 289 -13.59 -14.41 14.00
C PHE A 289 -15.05 -14.08 14.32
N PHE A 290 -15.32 -13.22 15.32
CA PHE A 290 -16.68 -12.92 15.78
C PHE A 290 -17.46 -11.99 14.85
N MET A 291 -16.79 -11.13 14.07
CA MET A 291 -17.46 -10.16 13.20
C MET A 291 -17.74 -10.67 11.78
N HIS A 292 -17.97 -11.98 11.61
CA HIS A 292 -18.47 -12.67 10.40
C HIS A 292 -18.15 -11.96 9.06
N GLY A 293 -17.00 -12.26 8.45
CA GLY A 293 -16.57 -11.65 7.17
C GLY A 293 -16.05 -10.21 7.27
N PHE A 294 -16.63 -9.38 8.14
CA PHE A 294 -16.21 -7.97 8.37
C PHE A 294 -15.07 -7.81 9.38
N GLY A 295 -14.90 -8.79 10.28
CA GLY A 295 -13.89 -8.74 11.33
C GLY A 295 -12.47 -8.60 10.84
N MET A 296 -12.20 -9.13 9.66
CA MET A 296 -10.87 -9.13 9.05
C MET A 296 -10.43 -7.71 8.69
N SER A 297 -11.23 -6.97 7.93
CA SER A 297 -10.93 -5.59 7.54
C SER A 297 -10.74 -4.67 8.75
N LEU A 298 -11.59 -4.83 9.77
CA LEU A 298 -11.53 -4.04 11.00
C LEU A 298 -10.27 -4.40 11.82
N ALA A 299 -10.00 -5.69 12.02
CA ALA A 299 -8.81 -6.17 12.74
C ALA A 299 -7.51 -5.72 12.05
N ILE A 300 -7.44 -5.82 10.72
CA ILE A 300 -6.30 -5.37 9.92
C ILE A 300 -6.13 -3.84 10.04
N SER A 301 -7.21 -3.08 9.99
CA SER A 301 -7.16 -1.61 10.13
C SER A 301 -6.63 -1.19 11.50
N ILE A 302 -7.11 -1.83 12.58
CA ILE A 302 -6.59 -1.60 13.95
C ILE A 302 -5.11 -2.00 14.03
N PHE A 303 -4.75 -3.16 13.49
CA PHE A 303 -3.37 -3.64 13.49
C PHE A 303 -2.44 -2.64 12.78
N LEU A 304 -2.80 -2.20 11.57
CA LEU A 304 -2.03 -1.21 10.81
C LEU A 304 -1.96 0.15 11.54
N LEU A 305 -3.02 0.56 12.23
CA LEU A 305 -3.04 1.81 13.00
C LEU A 305 -2.04 1.78 14.16
N VAL A 306 -2.14 0.76 15.02
CA VAL A 306 -1.23 0.56 16.17
C VAL A 306 0.21 0.53 15.70
N TRP A 307 0.42 -0.13 14.56
CA TRP A 307 1.74 -0.39 14.07
C TRP A 307 2.36 0.81 13.33
N ALA A 308 1.59 1.52 12.51
CA ALA A 308 2.02 2.79 11.92
C ALA A 308 2.33 3.83 13.01
N TYR A 309 1.58 3.84 14.11
CA TYR A 309 1.87 4.67 15.27
C TYR A 309 3.19 4.27 15.94
N HIS A 310 3.40 2.98 16.21
CA HIS A 310 4.63 2.48 16.87
C HIS A 310 5.91 2.84 16.09
N PHE A 311 5.90 2.71 14.77
CA PHE A 311 7.02 3.03 13.90
C PHE A 311 7.06 4.50 13.46
N ARG A 312 6.19 5.37 14.01
CA ARG A 312 6.09 6.80 13.67
C ARG A 312 5.88 7.07 12.18
N PHE A 313 5.22 6.16 11.47
CA PHE A 313 4.91 6.31 10.06
C PHE A 313 3.63 7.13 9.86
N GLN A 314 3.76 8.46 9.92
CA GLN A 314 2.64 9.42 9.90
C GLN A 314 1.66 9.18 8.73
N LYS A 315 2.17 8.92 7.53
CA LYS A 315 1.34 8.64 6.34
C LYS A 315 0.48 7.39 6.54
N GLY A 316 1.05 6.33 7.11
CA GLY A 316 0.31 5.11 7.40
C GLY A 316 -0.71 5.26 8.52
N VAL A 317 -0.48 6.15 9.49
CA VAL A 317 -1.48 6.46 10.52
C VAL A 317 -2.73 7.06 9.88
N VAL A 318 -2.57 8.07 9.02
CA VAL A 318 -3.70 8.69 8.30
C VAL A 318 -4.45 7.65 7.47
N VAL A 319 -3.72 6.87 6.69
CA VAL A 319 -4.32 5.83 5.85
C VAL A 319 -5.04 4.77 6.69
N ALA A 320 -4.47 4.31 7.80
CA ALA A 320 -5.11 3.35 8.70
C ALA A 320 -6.37 3.89 9.39
N ILE A 321 -6.40 5.19 9.74
CA ILE A 321 -7.62 5.85 10.24
C ILE A 321 -8.72 5.84 9.17
N VAL A 322 -8.38 6.20 7.93
CA VAL A 322 -9.33 6.17 6.81
C VAL A 322 -9.84 4.75 6.57
N MET A 323 -8.97 3.73 6.66
CA MET A 323 -9.38 2.32 6.54
C MET A 323 -10.33 1.90 7.65
N LEU A 324 -10.04 2.29 8.89
CA LEU A 324 -10.88 1.98 10.04
C LEU A 324 -12.26 2.62 9.90
N LEU A 325 -12.32 3.90 9.55
CA LEU A 325 -13.58 4.62 9.36
C LEU A 325 -14.41 4.00 8.22
N SER A 326 -13.78 3.71 7.08
CA SER A 326 -14.46 3.06 5.96
C SER A 326 -14.96 1.66 6.33
N SER A 327 -14.18 0.87 7.08
CA SER A 327 -14.61 -0.45 7.58
C SER A 327 -15.83 -0.34 8.50
N LEU A 328 -15.87 0.66 9.37
CA LEU A 328 -17.02 0.93 10.25
C LEU A 328 -18.27 1.38 9.47
N VAL A 329 -18.09 2.26 8.49
CA VAL A 329 -19.19 2.69 7.60
C VAL A 329 -19.76 1.49 6.85
N CYS A 330 -18.91 0.68 6.22
CA CYS A 330 -19.35 -0.48 5.45
C CYS A 330 -20.03 -1.53 6.36
N TYR A 331 -19.53 -1.72 7.59
CA TYR A 331 -20.17 -2.58 8.58
C TYR A 331 -21.59 -2.09 8.95
N TYR A 332 -21.76 -0.77 9.11
CA TYR A 332 -23.08 -0.19 9.38
C TYR A 332 -24.05 -0.45 8.21
N TYR A 333 -23.60 -0.31 6.97
CA TYR A 333 -24.42 -0.53 5.78
C TYR A 333 -24.57 -1.99 5.36
N TYR A 334 -24.00 -2.95 6.08
CA TYR A 334 -24.13 -4.37 5.75
C TYR A 334 -25.54 -4.92 6.02
N LEU A 335 -26.38 -5.03 5.00
CA LEU A 335 -27.81 -5.31 5.17
C LEU A 335 -28.14 -6.73 5.64
N GLN A 336 -27.21 -7.69 5.55
CA GLN A 336 -27.46 -9.09 5.92
C GLN A 336 -27.42 -9.37 7.43
N VAL A 337 -26.91 -8.44 8.24
CA VAL A 337 -26.82 -8.59 9.70
C VAL A 337 -27.76 -7.59 10.36
N SER A 338 -28.59 -8.08 11.28
CA SER A 338 -29.54 -7.24 11.99
C SER A 338 -28.83 -6.15 12.81
N LEU A 339 -29.49 -5.00 12.96
CA LEU A 339 -29.00 -3.89 13.79
C LEU A 339 -28.71 -4.32 15.23
N LEU A 340 -29.50 -5.24 15.77
CA LEU A 340 -29.28 -5.83 17.10
C LEU A 340 -27.95 -6.57 17.19
N VAL A 341 -27.68 -7.48 16.23
CA VAL A 341 -26.42 -8.24 16.19
C VAL A 341 -25.24 -7.29 16.01
N LYS A 342 -25.40 -6.25 15.17
CA LYS A 342 -24.34 -5.26 14.97
C LYS A 342 -23.99 -4.53 16.26
N SER A 343 -25.01 -4.08 16.99
CA SER A 343 -24.86 -3.38 18.28
C SER A 343 -24.29 -4.28 19.37
N LEU A 344 -24.72 -5.54 19.46
CA LEU A 344 -24.16 -6.51 20.41
C LEU A 344 -22.68 -6.79 20.14
N ILE A 345 -22.29 -6.92 18.87
CA ILE A 345 -20.89 -7.09 18.48
C ILE A 345 -20.07 -5.85 18.85
N LEU A 346 -20.53 -4.64 18.50
CA LEU A 346 -19.84 -3.38 18.85
C LEU A 346 -19.72 -3.20 20.37
N MET A 347 -20.78 -3.50 21.10
CA MET A 347 -20.79 -3.50 22.56
C MET A 347 -19.78 -4.51 23.12
N GLY A 348 -19.75 -5.73 22.59
CA GLY A 348 -18.77 -6.76 22.96
C GLY A 348 -17.33 -6.33 22.68
N CYS A 349 -17.06 -5.71 21.53
CA CYS A 349 -15.76 -5.14 21.20
C CYS A 349 -15.37 -4.04 22.19
N GLY A 350 -16.30 -3.15 22.53
CA GLY A 350 -16.10 -2.07 23.51
C GLY A 350 -15.80 -2.61 24.92
N LEU A 351 -16.56 -3.60 25.39
CA LEU A 351 -16.33 -4.27 26.68
C LEU A 351 -14.96 -4.96 26.71
N LEU A 352 -14.56 -5.60 25.60
CA LEU A 352 -13.24 -6.21 25.47
C LEU A 352 -12.12 -5.15 25.50
N PHE A 353 -12.28 -4.02 24.79
CA PHE A 353 -11.34 -2.90 24.83
C PHE A 353 -11.17 -2.35 26.25
N MET A 354 -12.28 -2.14 26.96
CA MET A 354 -12.28 -1.70 28.35
C MET A 354 -11.61 -2.72 29.26
N SER A 355 -11.85 -4.02 29.04
CA SER A 355 -11.20 -5.10 29.81
C SER A 355 -9.68 -5.09 29.62
N VAL A 356 -9.21 -4.97 28.38
CA VAL A 356 -7.78 -4.86 28.05
C VAL A 356 -7.17 -3.59 28.69
N PHE A 357 -7.87 -2.46 28.65
CA PHE A 357 -7.44 -1.22 29.27
C PHE A 357 -7.34 -1.32 30.81
N VAL A 358 -8.33 -1.94 31.45
CA VAL A 358 -8.31 -2.18 32.90
C VAL A 358 -7.17 -3.12 33.29
N ILE A 359 -6.97 -4.21 32.54
CA ILE A 359 -5.85 -5.13 32.75
C ILE A 359 -4.51 -4.39 32.60
N TYR A 360 -4.37 -3.60 31.53
CA TYR A 360 -3.19 -2.77 31.30
C TYR A 360 -2.92 -1.81 32.47
N ASN A 361 -3.94 -1.05 32.90
CA ASN A 361 -3.79 -0.10 34.01
C ASN A 361 -3.49 -0.78 35.33
N ARG A 362 -4.12 -1.93 35.62
CA ARG A 362 -3.84 -2.69 36.84
C ARG A 362 -2.40 -3.20 36.85
N LEU A 363 -1.94 -3.77 35.74
CA LEU A 363 -0.54 -4.23 35.59
C LEU A 363 0.48 -3.09 35.70
N ASN A 364 0.10 -1.86 35.36
CA ASN A 364 0.98 -0.69 35.42
C ASN A 364 0.89 0.09 36.76
N ARG A 365 -0.20 -0.10 37.53
CA ARG A 365 -0.41 0.46 38.88
C ARG A 365 0.24 -0.36 40.01
N GLU A 366 0.69 -1.58 39.75
CA GLU A 366 1.54 -2.35 40.69
C GLU A 366 3.03 -1.92 40.65
N LYS A 367 3.26 -0.64 40.34
CA LYS A 367 4.48 0.13 40.54
C LYS A 367 4.22 1.11 41.67
#